data_AF-A0A354YY90-F1
#
_entry.id   AF-A0A354YY90-F1
#
_cell.length_a   1.000
_cell.length_b   1.000
_cell.length_c   1.000
_cell.angle_alpha   90.00
_cell.angle_beta   90.00
_cell.angle_gamma   90.00
#
_symmetry.space_group_name_H-M   'P 1'
#
loop_
_entity.id
_entity.type
_entity.pdbx_description
1 polymer ?
#
loop_
_entity_poly.entity_id
_entity_poly.type
_entity_poly.pdbx_seq_one_letter_code
_entity_poly.pdbx_strand_id
1 'polypeptide(L)'
;EPSTFGLKMALWYSEIKRNILRLEQAREIISFGAISGAMGNFAHLDPRVEEYVCHQLGLKPCPVSTQVIQRDRHAQFMTTLAIIASSLEKMATEIRNLQRSEILEVEEPFRQGQKGSSAMPHKRNPMMSERVAGLSRVIRGNALAALENVA
;
A
#
# COMPACT_ATOMS: atom_id res chain seq x y z
N GLU A 1 20.04 15.26 21.91
CA GLU A 1 21.28 15.56 21.17
C GLU A 1 20.92 16.05 19.77
N PRO A 2 21.74 16.92 19.15
CA PRO A 2 21.53 17.34 17.77
C PRO A 2 21.56 16.15 16.80
N SER A 3 20.78 16.25 15.72
CA SER A 3 20.76 15.28 14.61
C SER A 3 20.71 16.04 13.28
N THR A 4 20.74 15.33 12.14
CA THR A 4 20.66 15.94 10.81
C THR A 4 19.38 15.53 10.10
N PHE A 5 18.84 16.44 9.28
CA PHE A 5 17.71 16.10 8.40
C PHE A 5 18.07 14.96 7.43
N GLY A 6 19.33 14.90 6.97
CA GLY A 6 19.84 13.80 6.16
C GLY A 6 19.72 12.43 6.82
N LEU A 7 20.02 12.33 8.12
CA LEU A 7 19.83 11.08 8.88
C LEU A 7 18.35 10.68 8.97
N LYS A 8 17.44 11.66 9.12
CA LYS A 8 15.99 11.42 9.08
C LYS A 8 15.55 10.90 7.71
N MET A 9 16.07 11.46 6.61
CA MET A 9 15.79 10.96 5.25
C MET A 9 16.38 9.56 5.02
N ALA A 10 17.59 9.28 5.53
CA ALA A 10 18.21 7.96 5.42
C ALA A 10 17.41 6.87 6.15
N LEU A 11 16.83 7.20 7.31
CA LEU A 11 15.90 6.32 8.02
C LEU A 11 14.67 5.99 7.17
N TRP A 12 14.08 7.00 6.53
CA TRP A 12 12.92 6.81 5.64
C TRP A 12 13.28 5.99 4.41
N TYR A 13 14.41 6.27 3.77
CA TYR A 13 14.93 5.50 2.64
C TYR A 13 15.06 4.01 2.99
N SER A 14 15.69 3.69 4.12
CA SER A 14 15.84 2.30 4.59
C SER A 14 14.48 1.62 4.82
N GLU A 15 13.50 2.35 5.35
CA GLU A 15 12.13 1.85 5.53
C GLU A 15 11.40 1.61 4.21
N ILE A 16 11.52 2.52 3.25
CA ILE A 16 10.94 2.36 1.91
C ILE A 16 11.56 1.15 1.20
N LYS A 17 12.87 0.89 1.32
CA LYS A 17 13.48 -0.32 0.75
C LYS A 17 12.85 -1.61 1.29
N ARG A 18 12.61 -1.68 2.61
CA ARG A 18 11.92 -2.85 3.21
C ARG A 18 10.50 -2.98 2.66
N ASN A 19 9.81 -1.86 2.46
CA ASN A 19 8.46 -1.83 1.93
C ASN A 19 8.36 -2.22 0.45
N ILE A 20 9.35 -1.85 -0.38
CA ILE A 20 9.44 -2.30 -1.77
C ILE A 20 9.56 -3.82 -1.81
N LEU A 21 10.47 -4.41 -1.02
CA LEU A 21 10.62 -5.86 -0.96
C LEU A 21 9.32 -6.57 -0.52
N ARG A 22 8.63 -6.03 0.50
CA ARG A 22 7.34 -6.58 0.93
C ARG A 22 6.30 -6.54 -0.19
N LEU A 23 6.23 -5.43 -0.94
CA LEU A 23 5.28 -5.27 -2.03
C LEU A 23 5.58 -6.24 -3.18
N GLU A 24 6.85 -6.42 -3.53
CA GLU A 24 7.28 -7.40 -4.52
C GLU A 24 6.85 -8.81 -4.11
N GLN A 25 7.12 -9.21 -2.87
CA GLN A 25 6.68 -10.49 -2.31
C GLN A 25 5.16 -10.64 -2.32
N ALA A 26 4.42 -9.62 -1.88
CA ALA A 26 2.97 -9.64 -1.85
C ALA A 26 2.36 -9.74 -3.25
N ARG A 27 2.98 -9.08 -4.25
CA ARG A 27 2.60 -9.20 -5.66
C ARG A 27 2.78 -10.63 -6.14
N GLU A 28 3.92 -11.27 -5.84
CA GLU A 28 4.16 -12.66 -6.22
C GLU A 28 3.15 -13.64 -5.59
N ILE A 29 2.68 -13.36 -4.38
CA ILE A 29 1.70 -14.20 -3.67
C ILE A 29 0.28 -14.06 -4.23
N ILE A 30 -0.12 -12.85 -4.64
CA ILE A 30 -1.48 -12.60 -5.14
C ILE A 30 -1.63 -12.94 -6.64
N SER A 31 -0.54 -13.01 -7.40
CA SER A 31 -0.53 -13.26 -8.85
C SER A 31 -0.79 -14.72 -9.26
N PHE A 32 -1.92 -15.27 -8.80
CA PHE A 32 -2.40 -16.60 -9.17
C PHE A 32 -3.77 -16.53 -9.85
N GLY A 33 -4.02 -17.44 -10.78
CA GLY A 33 -5.33 -17.71 -11.38
C GLY A 33 -5.84 -19.08 -10.95
N ALA A 34 -7.16 -19.27 -10.98
CA ALA A 34 -7.79 -20.58 -10.74
C ALA A 34 -8.91 -20.84 -11.76
N ILE A 35 -8.80 -21.96 -12.48
CA ILE A 35 -9.79 -22.50 -13.42
C ILE A 35 -9.81 -24.01 -13.22
N SER A 36 -10.33 -24.44 -12.07
CA SER A 36 -10.24 -25.82 -11.56
C SER A 36 -11.61 -26.50 -11.41
N GLY A 37 -12.67 -25.84 -11.88
CA GLY A 37 -14.05 -26.31 -11.81
C GLY A 37 -14.75 -25.98 -10.49
N ALA A 38 -15.98 -26.48 -10.31
CA ALA A 38 -16.88 -26.05 -9.23
C ALA A 38 -16.33 -26.28 -7.80
N MET A 39 -15.52 -27.33 -7.61
CA MET A 39 -14.94 -27.67 -6.30
C MET A 39 -13.40 -27.65 -6.29
N GLY A 40 -12.77 -27.27 -7.41
CA GLY A 40 -11.31 -27.26 -7.56
C GLY A 40 -10.64 -28.62 -7.80
N ASN A 41 -11.41 -29.63 -8.23
CA ASN A 41 -10.94 -31.01 -8.43
C ASN A 41 -10.73 -31.40 -9.90
N PHE A 42 -10.85 -30.46 -10.85
CA PHE A 42 -10.66 -30.70 -12.29
C PHE A 42 -11.56 -31.81 -12.89
N ALA A 43 -12.68 -32.16 -12.25
CA ALA A 43 -13.51 -33.30 -12.66
C ALA A 43 -14.07 -33.23 -14.10
N HIS A 44 -14.22 -32.01 -14.63
CA HIS A 44 -14.77 -31.77 -15.97
C HIS A 44 -13.87 -30.86 -16.81
N LEU A 45 -12.62 -30.64 -16.40
CA LEU A 45 -11.73 -29.69 -17.03
C LEU A 45 -10.27 -30.17 -16.93
N ASP A 46 -9.58 -30.24 -18.06
CA ASP A 46 -8.16 -30.56 -18.09
C ASP A 46 -7.33 -29.42 -17.44
N PRO A 47 -6.43 -29.71 -16.47
CA PRO A 47 -5.57 -28.69 -15.85
C PRO A 47 -4.78 -27.82 -16.83
N ARG A 48 -4.47 -28.32 -18.02
CA ARG A 48 -3.78 -27.55 -19.08
C ARG A 48 -4.53 -26.29 -19.49
N VAL A 49 -5.85 -26.25 -19.31
CA VAL A 49 -6.65 -25.04 -19.59
C VAL A 49 -6.30 -23.93 -18.60
N GLU A 50 -6.15 -24.25 -17.31
CA GLU A 50 -5.73 -23.28 -16.29
C GLU A 50 -4.32 -22.77 -16.58
N GLU A 51 -3.38 -23.69 -16.87
CA GLU A 51 -2.00 -23.34 -17.22
C GLU A 51 -1.93 -22.39 -18.42
N TYR A 52 -2.65 -22.73 -19.51
CA TYR A 52 -2.69 -21.93 -20.72
C TYR A 52 -3.23 -20.51 -20.44
N VAL A 53 -4.40 -20.41 -19.79
CA VAL A 53 -5.03 -19.11 -19.53
C VAL A 53 -4.20 -18.28 -18.57
N CYS A 54 -3.68 -18.87 -17.49
CA CYS A 54 -2.83 -18.15 -16.54
C CYS A 54 -1.57 -17.60 -17.23
N HIS A 55 -0.91 -18.40 -18.07
CA HIS A 55 0.27 -17.95 -18.82
C HIS A 55 -0.05 -16.78 -19.77
N GLN A 56 -1.18 -16.84 -20.49
CA GLN A 56 -1.61 -15.73 -21.37
C GLN A 56 -1.90 -14.43 -20.60
N LEU A 57 -2.27 -14.52 -19.32
CA LEU A 57 -2.56 -13.38 -18.45
C LEU A 57 -1.38 -12.95 -17.58
N GLY A 58 -0.23 -13.62 -17.67
CA GLY A 58 0.93 -13.35 -16.80
C GLY A 58 0.69 -13.75 -15.33
N LEU A 59 -0.18 -14.72 -15.08
CA LEU A 59 -0.48 -15.28 -13.76
C LEU A 59 0.11 -16.69 -13.61
N LYS A 60 0.22 -17.14 -12.37
CA LYS A 60 0.60 -18.52 -12.04
C LYS A 60 -0.67 -19.38 -11.85
N PRO A 61 -0.74 -20.60 -12.40
CA PRO A 61 -1.82 -21.52 -12.04
C PRO A 61 -1.77 -21.84 -10.54
N CYS A 62 -2.92 -21.96 -9.90
CA CYS A 62 -3.00 -22.23 -8.47
C CYS A 62 -2.68 -23.72 -8.23
N PRO A 63 -1.65 -24.09 -7.45
CA PRO A 63 -1.28 -25.49 -7.26
C PRO A 63 -2.44 -26.36 -6.73
N VAL A 64 -3.23 -25.78 -5.83
CA VAL A 64 -4.47 -26.36 -5.32
C VAL A 64 -5.43 -25.19 -5.05
N SER A 65 -6.66 -25.31 -5.51
CA SER A 65 -7.73 -24.35 -5.26
C SER A 65 -9.02 -25.07 -4.89
N THR A 66 -9.97 -24.33 -4.31
CA THR A 66 -11.37 -24.77 -4.17
C THR A 66 -12.16 -24.15 -5.33
N GLN A 67 -13.44 -23.84 -5.14
CA GLN A 67 -14.19 -22.96 -6.07
C GLN A 67 -13.52 -21.59 -6.26
N VAL A 68 -12.72 -21.14 -5.27
CA VAL A 68 -12.06 -19.84 -5.27
C VAL A 68 -10.57 -19.97 -4.92
N ILE A 69 -9.81 -18.93 -5.28
CA ILE A 69 -8.45 -18.75 -4.77
C ILE A 69 -8.52 -18.46 -3.28
N GLN A 70 -7.63 -19.10 -2.52
CA GLN A 70 -7.54 -18.93 -1.07
C GLN A 70 -7.27 -17.45 -0.71
N ARG A 71 -8.04 -16.95 0.26
CA ARG A 71 -8.09 -15.52 0.58
C ARG A 71 -6.97 -15.05 1.49
N ASP A 72 -6.18 -15.96 2.05
CA ASP A 72 -4.92 -15.64 2.74
C ASP A 72 -3.98 -14.81 1.85
N ARG A 73 -3.95 -15.09 0.54
CA ARG A 73 -3.20 -14.30 -0.46
C ARG A 73 -3.65 -12.84 -0.51
N HIS A 74 -4.95 -12.63 -0.46
CA HIS A 74 -5.58 -11.29 -0.49
C HIS A 74 -5.32 -10.54 0.80
N ALA A 75 -5.40 -11.25 1.94
CA ALA A 75 -5.07 -10.71 3.24
C ALA A 75 -3.60 -10.27 3.32
N GLN A 76 -2.65 -11.08 2.84
CA GLN A 76 -1.23 -10.69 2.79
C GLN A 76 -1.01 -9.45 1.92
N PHE A 77 -1.66 -9.37 0.76
CA PHE A 77 -1.55 -8.21 -0.12
C PHE A 77 -2.08 -6.93 0.55
N MET A 78 -3.28 -6.99 1.12
CA MET A 78 -3.91 -5.84 1.77
C MET A 78 -3.18 -5.39 3.03
N THR A 79 -2.69 -6.33 3.85
CA THR A 79 -1.87 -6.01 5.03
C THR A 79 -0.53 -5.40 4.64
N THR A 80 0.08 -5.85 3.54
CA THR A 80 1.28 -5.22 3.00
C THR A 80 1.02 -3.77 2.60
N LEU A 81 -0.08 -3.49 1.90
CA LEU A 81 -0.48 -2.12 1.57
C LEU A 81 -0.72 -1.27 2.81
N ALA A 82 -1.34 -1.83 3.85
CA ALA A 82 -1.56 -1.14 5.12
C ALA A 82 -0.25 -0.80 5.86
N ILE A 83 0.75 -1.69 5.82
CA ILE A 83 2.09 -1.42 6.38
C ILE A 83 2.73 -0.24 5.63
N ILE A 84 2.71 -0.27 4.30
CA ILE A 84 3.28 0.80 3.46
C ILE A 84 2.57 2.12 3.75
N ALA A 85 1.25 2.13 3.78
CA ALA A 85 0.46 3.31 4.07
C ALA A 85 0.76 3.86 5.48
N SER A 86 1.01 3.00 6.46
CA SER A 86 1.36 3.41 7.82
C SER A 86 2.75 4.06 7.87
N SER A 87 3.73 3.53 7.13
CA SER A 87 5.03 4.18 6.94
C SER A 87 4.89 5.56 6.30
N LEU A 88 4.02 5.71 5.30
CA LEU A 88 3.76 7.01 4.66
C LEU A 88 3.07 7.99 5.61
N GLU A 89 2.10 7.56 6.42
CA GLU A 89 1.48 8.40 7.45
C GLU A 89 2.50 8.86 8.50
N LYS A 90 3.45 7.99 8.89
CA LYS A 90 4.53 8.37 9.80
C LYS A 90 5.38 9.50 9.22
N MET A 91 5.79 9.40 7.96
CA MET A 91 6.58 10.45 7.27
C MET A 91 5.78 11.74 7.11
N ALA A 92 4.52 11.62 6.69
CA ALA A 92 3.60 12.74 6.54
C ALA A 92 3.33 13.47 7.87
N THR A 93 3.18 12.72 8.97
CA THR A 93 3.01 13.30 10.31
C THR A 93 4.25 14.08 10.72
N GLU A 94 5.43 13.59 10.40
CA GLU A 94 6.66 14.31 10.68
C GLU A 94 6.79 15.60 9.85
N ILE A 95 6.43 15.56 8.55
CA ILE A 95 6.39 16.77 7.71
C ILE A 95 5.41 17.80 8.30
N ARG A 96 4.23 17.36 8.74
CA ARG A 96 3.24 18.24 9.41
C ARG A 96 3.81 18.85 10.69
N ASN A 97 4.56 18.08 11.48
CA ASN A 97 5.17 18.57 12.72
C ASN A 97 6.24 19.62 12.45
N LEU A 98 7.09 19.39 11.45
CA LEU A 98 8.21 20.27 11.09
C LEU A 98 7.74 21.54 10.35
N GLN A 99 6.57 21.51 9.70
CA GLN A 99 5.96 22.66 9.02
C GLN A 99 5.11 23.54 9.96
N ARG A 100 4.98 23.20 11.25
CA ARG A 100 4.31 24.08 12.22
C ARG A 100 4.97 25.46 12.25
N SER A 101 4.16 26.51 12.36
CA SER A 101 4.63 27.91 12.30
C SER A 101 5.74 28.23 13.31
N GLU A 102 5.73 27.58 14.48
CA GLU A 102 6.70 27.78 15.55
C GLU A 102 8.03 27.05 15.32
N ILE A 103 8.09 26.12 14.35
CA ILE A 103 9.27 25.30 14.03
C ILE A 103 9.80 25.67 12.65
N LEU A 104 8.94 25.57 11.63
CA LEU A 104 9.18 25.97 10.25
C LEU A 104 10.49 25.42 9.63
N GLU A 105 10.90 24.20 10.02
CA GLU A 105 12.13 23.56 9.52
C GLU A 105 11.97 23.00 8.10
N VAL A 106 10.74 22.64 7.71
CA VAL A 106 10.41 22.16 6.36
C VAL A 106 9.06 22.72 5.92
N GLU A 107 8.83 22.75 4.62
CA GLU A 107 7.54 23.15 4.05
C GLU A 107 7.22 22.33 2.79
N GLU A 108 5.95 21.94 2.63
CA GLU A 108 5.46 21.40 1.36
C GLU A 108 5.63 22.43 0.23
N PRO A 109 5.94 21.98 -1.01
CA PRO A 109 6.06 22.89 -2.14
C PRO A 109 4.80 23.73 -2.34
N PHE A 110 4.98 25.05 -2.44
CA PHE A 110 3.90 26.00 -2.67
C PHE A 110 4.04 26.63 -4.06
N ARG A 111 3.13 26.29 -4.98
CA ARG A 111 3.22 26.72 -6.39
C ARG A 111 2.64 28.11 -6.61
N GLN A 112 3.10 28.79 -7.66
CA GLN A 112 2.51 30.06 -8.10
C GLN A 112 1.01 29.86 -8.40
N GLY A 113 0.16 30.74 -7.87
CA GLY A 113 -1.30 30.65 -8.00
C GLY A 113 -1.99 29.69 -7.02
N GLN A 114 -1.25 28.92 -6.22
CA GLN A 114 -1.83 28.08 -5.18
C GLN A 114 -2.40 28.96 -4.06
N LYS A 115 -3.66 28.72 -3.68
CA LYS A 115 -4.28 29.34 -2.50
C LYS A 115 -4.16 28.37 -1.33
N GLY A 116 -3.47 28.76 -0.27
CA GLY A 116 -3.39 27.96 0.96
C GLY A 116 -4.56 28.19 1.92
N SER A 117 -5.33 29.27 1.73
CA SER A 117 -6.59 29.55 2.41
C SER A 117 -7.43 30.49 1.56
N SER A 118 -8.76 30.44 1.73
CA SER A 118 -9.69 31.38 1.08
C SER A 118 -9.54 32.81 1.57
N ALA A 119 -9.19 32.99 2.84
CA ALA A 119 -9.17 34.30 3.51
C ALA A 119 -7.77 34.78 3.91
N MET A 120 -6.76 33.89 3.94
CA MET A 120 -5.43 34.21 4.48
C MET A 120 -4.33 33.90 3.43
N PRO A 121 -3.87 34.90 2.66
CA PRO A 121 -2.87 34.71 1.60
C PRO A 121 -1.53 34.15 2.08
N HIS A 122 -1.17 34.40 3.34
CA HIS A 122 0.07 33.92 3.96
C HIS A 122 -0.02 32.47 4.46
N LYS A 123 -1.22 31.87 4.52
CA LYS A 123 -1.42 30.54 5.11
C LYS A 123 -0.82 29.47 4.18
N ARG A 124 0.10 28.67 4.70
CA ARG A 124 0.69 27.51 4.01
C ARG A 124 0.48 26.26 4.86
N ASN A 125 -0.37 25.35 4.40
CA ASN A 125 -0.70 24.13 5.14
C ASN A 125 -0.05 22.90 4.50
N PRO A 126 0.35 21.89 5.29
CA PRO A 126 0.85 20.60 4.81
C PRO A 126 -0.30 19.69 4.32
N MET A 127 -1.09 20.16 3.33
CA MET A 127 -2.33 19.51 2.90
C MET A 127 -2.09 18.13 2.28
N MET A 128 -0.96 17.94 1.58
CA MET A 128 -0.65 16.66 0.96
C MET A 128 -0.35 15.61 2.02
N SER A 129 0.41 15.98 3.05
CA SER A 129 0.72 15.14 4.20
C SER A 129 -0.53 14.81 5.01
N GLU A 130 -1.43 15.76 5.21
CA GLU A 130 -2.75 15.51 5.83
C GLU A 130 -3.59 14.51 5.04
N ARG A 131 -3.60 14.65 3.71
CA ARG A 131 -4.31 13.72 2.82
C ARG A 131 -3.72 12.30 2.91
N VAL A 132 -2.40 12.17 2.91
CA VAL A 132 -1.72 10.87 3.08
C VAL A 132 -2.13 10.22 4.40
N ALA A 133 -2.18 10.97 5.49
CA ALA A 133 -2.62 10.45 6.79
C ALA A 133 -4.09 9.99 6.76
N GLY A 134 -4.98 10.75 6.12
CA GLY A 134 -6.37 10.37 5.93
C GLY A 134 -6.55 9.07 5.14
N LEU A 135 -5.90 8.97 3.98
CA LEU A 135 -5.96 7.76 3.13
C LEU A 135 -5.35 6.54 3.82
N SER A 136 -4.29 6.73 4.59
CA SER A 136 -3.63 5.64 5.33
C SER A 136 -4.59 4.93 6.29
N ARG A 137 -5.46 5.68 6.97
CA ARG A 137 -6.47 5.13 7.88
C ARG A 137 -7.48 4.25 7.15
N VAL A 138 -7.94 4.67 5.97
CA VAL A 138 -8.87 3.91 5.14
C VAL A 138 -8.23 2.60 4.69
N ILE A 139 -6.99 2.64 4.22
CA ILE A 139 -6.25 1.45 3.78
C ILE A 139 -6.09 0.44 4.93
N ARG A 140 -5.77 0.92 6.15
CA ARG A 140 -5.69 0.04 7.33
C ARG A 140 -7.03 -0.63 7.66
N GLY A 141 -8.14 0.09 7.55
CA GLY A 141 -9.48 -0.48 7.75
C GLY A 141 -9.76 -1.63 6.77
N ASN A 142 -9.41 -1.45 5.50
CA ASN A 142 -9.60 -2.49 4.47
C ASN A 142 -8.73 -3.73 4.70
N ALA A 143 -7.57 -3.59 5.35
CA ALA A 143 -6.74 -4.75 5.69
C ALA A 143 -7.38 -5.65 6.75
N LEU A 144 -8.14 -5.08 7.70
CA LEU A 144 -8.91 -5.86 8.67
C LEU A 144 -10.00 -6.67 7.96
N ALA A 145 -10.78 -6.04 7.09
CA ALA A 145 -11.79 -6.73 6.28
C ALA A 145 -11.18 -7.85 5.42
N ALA A 146 -9.97 -7.64 4.88
CA ALA A 146 -9.27 -8.66 4.10
C ALA A 146 -8.83 -9.87 4.95
N LEU A 147 -8.45 -9.65 6.21
CA LEU A 147 -8.16 -10.73 7.16
C LEU A 147 -9.42 -11.51 7.53
N GLU A 148 -10.54 -10.80 7.75
CA GLU A 148 -11.84 -11.43 8.04
C GLU A 148 -12.36 -12.28 6.86
N ASN A 149 -12.01 -11.92 5.61
CA ASN A 149 -12.34 -12.69 4.41
C ASN A 149 -11.57 -14.02 4.26
N VAL A 150 -10.61 -14.33 5.13
CA VAL A 150 -9.88 -15.61 5.09
C VAL A 150 -10.75 -16.77 5.64
N ALA A 151 -11.76 -16.43 6.45
CA ALA A 151 -12.67 -17.37 7.10
C ALA A 151 -13.46 -18.27 6.12
#